data_AF-A0A1U7I961-F1
#
_entry.id   AF-A0A1U7I961-F1
#
_cell.length_a   1.000
_cell.length_b   1.000
_cell.length_c   1.000
_cell.angle_alpha   90.00
_cell.angle_beta   90.00
_cell.angle_gamma   90.00
#
_symmetry.space_group_name_H-M   'P 1'
#
loop_
_entity.id
_entity.type
_entity.pdbx_description
1 polymer ?
#
loop_
_entity_poly.entity_id
_entity_poly.type
_entity_poly.pdbx_seq_one_letter_code
_entity_poly.pdbx_strand_id
1 'polypeptide(L)'
;MEILPSSWADIQPDTVYQTIDGWLVSFGKEQIQLGIKYDQNNKHLKAIEKGQVSPRGNIGLVPSEVEGYDWKSKVLGKGGDRRFHGKIIDGVLHFPGILTEH
;
A
#
# COMPACT_ATOMS: atom_id res chain seq x y z
N MET A 1 -9.85 -11.20 -11.47
CA MET A 1 -9.14 -10.13 -10.71
C MET A 1 -10.19 -9.13 -10.29
N GLU A 2 -10.15 -8.71 -9.04
CA GLU A 2 -11.11 -7.76 -8.46
C GLU A 2 -10.51 -6.36 -8.46
N ILE A 3 -11.33 -5.32 -8.57
CA ILE A 3 -10.87 -3.93 -8.42
C ILE A 3 -10.44 -3.71 -6.97
N LEU A 4 -9.35 -2.99 -6.75
CA LEU A 4 -8.88 -2.63 -5.41
C LEU A 4 -9.99 -1.93 -4.61
N PRO A 5 -10.44 -2.51 -3.48
CA PRO A 5 -11.39 -1.84 -2.61
C PRO A 5 -10.84 -0.54 -2.02
N SER A 6 -11.74 0.41 -1.78
CA SER A 6 -11.39 1.72 -1.19
C SER A 6 -11.32 1.72 0.34
N SER A 7 -11.55 0.57 0.98
CA SER A 7 -11.60 0.38 2.43
C SER A 7 -10.87 -0.88 2.86
N TRP A 8 -10.07 -0.79 3.94
CA TRP A 8 -9.35 -1.94 4.49
C TRP A 8 -10.28 -3.06 4.98
N ALA A 9 -11.52 -2.74 5.37
CA ALA A 9 -12.50 -3.73 5.82
C ALA A 9 -12.94 -4.70 4.71
N ASP A 10 -12.82 -4.28 3.45
CA ASP A 10 -13.25 -5.06 2.28
C ASP A 10 -12.08 -5.83 1.64
N ILE A 11 -10.85 -5.62 2.13
CA ILE A 11 -9.66 -6.32 1.65
C ILE A 11 -9.59 -7.71 2.29
N GLN A 12 -9.41 -8.72 1.44
CA GLN A 12 -9.16 -10.10 1.85
C GLN A 12 -7.66 -10.42 1.76
N PRO A 13 -7.12 -11.21 2.70
CA PRO A 13 -5.71 -11.60 2.68
C PRO A 13 -5.39 -12.44 1.45
N ASP A 14 -4.23 -12.18 0.87
CA ASP A 14 -3.65 -12.92 -0.26
C ASP A 14 -4.49 -12.93 -1.56
N THR A 15 -5.58 -12.16 -1.59
CA THR A 15 -6.32 -11.87 -2.82
C THR A 15 -5.57 -10.84 -3.66
N VAL A 16 -5.49 -11.09 -4.97
CA VAL A 16 -4.91 -10.17 -5.94
C VAL A 16 -5.98 -9.22 -6.48
N TYR A 17 -5.75 -7.95 -6.23
CA TYR A 17 -6.55 -6.84 -6.71
C TYR A 17 -5.85 -6.12 -7.86
N GLN A 18 -6.63 -5.40 -8.66
CA GLN A 18 -6.15 -4.54 -9.73
C GLN A 18 -6.56 -3.09 -9.45
N THR A 19 -5.60 -2.16 -9.54
CA THR A 19 -5.92 -0.71 -9.55
C THR A 19 -6.53 -0.30 -10.89
N ILE A 20 -7.16 0.87 -10.95
CA ILE A 20 -7.71 1.43 -12.19
C ILE A 20 -6.64 1.53 -13.30
N ASP A 21 -5.40 1.87 -12.93
CA ASP A 21 -4.27 1.98 -13.86
C ASP A 21 -3.58 0.64 -14.15
N GLY A 22 -4.16 -0.47 -13.69
CA GLY A 22 -3.76 -1.83 -14.06
C GLY A 22 -2.68 -2.46 -13.19
N TRP A 23 -2.28 -1.84 -12.07
CA TRP A 23 -1.32 -2.44 -11.14
C TRP A 23 -1.94 -3.63 -10.41
N LEU A 24 -1.20 -4.73 -10.30
CA LEU A 24 -1.59 -5.86 -9.48
C LEU A 24 -1.04 -5.69 -8.06
N VAL A 25 -1.90 -5.83 -7.05
CA VAL A 25 -1.56 -5.65 -5.65
C VAL A 25 -2.19 -6.73 -4.79
N SER A 26 -1.49 -7.17 -3.75
CA SER A 26 -2.04 -8.07 -2.73
C SER A 26 -1.55 -7.69 -1.34
N PHE A 27 -2.26 -8.17 -0.32
CA PHE A 27 -2.01 -7.80 1.07
C PHE A 27 -1.97 -9.04 1.95
N GLY A 28 -0.92 -9.17 2.77
CA GLY A 28 -0.87 -10.16 3.83
C GLY A 28 -1.84 -9.80 4.95
N LYS A 29 -2.23 -10.81 5.74
CA LYS A 29 -3.13 -10.63 6.89
C LYS A 29 -2.68 -9.53 7.86
N GLU A 30 -1.39 -9.49 8.18
CA GLU A 30 -0.80 -8.47 9.07
C GLU A 30 -0.98 -7.07 8.50
N GLN A 31 -0.76 -6.90 7.18
CA GLN A 31 -0.95 -5.61 6.52
C GLN A 31 -2.38 -5.09 6.63
N ILE A 32 -3.37 -5.97 6.48
CA ILE A 32 -4.78 -5.60 6.58
C ILE A 32 -5.09 -5.12 8.01
N GLN A 33 -4.58 -5.83 9.02
CA GLN A 33 -4.75 -5.45 10.43
C GLN A 33 -4.11 -4.09 10.74
N LEU A 34 -2.88 -3.85 10.24
CA LEU A 34 -2.21 -2.56 10.37
C LEU A 34 -2.98 -1.45 9.64
N GLY A 35 -3.53 -1.73 8.46
CA GLY A 35 -4.37 -0.81 7.69
C GLY A 35 -5.60 -0.38 8.47
N ILE A 36 -6.36 -1.33 9.01
CA ILE A 36 -7.54 -1.07 9.85
C ILE A 36 -7.17 -0.24 11.09
N LYS A 37 -6.04 -0.57 11.73
CA LYS A 37 -5.61 0.08 12.98
C LYS A 37 -5.12 1.51 12.76
N TYR A 38 -4.30 1.73 11.74
CA TYR A 38 -3.52 2.96 11.58
C TYR A 38 -3.94 3.84 10.40
N ASP A 39 -4.56 3.27 9.37
CA ASP A 39 -5.00 3.99 8.17
C ASP A 39 -6.52 4.11 8.10
N GLN A 40 -7.12 4.68 9.15
CA GLN A 40 -8.58 4.83 9.29
C GLN A 40 -9.25 5.63 8.15
N ASN A 41 -8.48 6.37 7.35
CA ASN A 41 -8.98 7.15 6.22
C ASN A 41 -8.66 6.52 4.85
N ASN A 42 -8.13 5.28 4.86
CA ASN A 42 -7.75 4.51 3.68
C ASN A 42 -6.80 5.27 2.74
N LYS A 43 -5.93 6.12 3.30
CA LYS A 43 -5.01 6.95 2.52
C LYS A 43 -3.93 6.10 1.85
N HIS A 44 -3.53 4.99 2.46
CA HIS A 44 -2.55 4.09 1.88
C HIS A 44 -3.15 3.34 0.68
N LEU A 45 -4.41 2.90 0.75
CA LEU A 45 -5.12 2.36 -0.41
C LEU A 45 -5.22 3.38 -1.54
N LYS A 46 -5.54 4.64 -1.24
CA LYS A 46 -5.53 5.73 -2.24
C LYS A 46 -4.14 6.00 -2.83
N ALA A 47 -3.08 5.85 -2.04
CA ALA A 47 -1.70 5.99 -2.51
C ALA A 47 -1.31 4.84 -3.45
N ILE A 48 -1.74 3.63 -3.15
CA ILE A 48 -1.55 2.46 -4.01
C ILE A 48 -2.33 2.64 -5.32
N GLU A 49 -3.59 3.05 -5.22
CA GLU A 49 -4.46 3.30 -6.38
C GLU A 49 -3.86 4.33 -7.33
N LYS A 50 -3.26 5.39 -6.79
CA LYS A 50 -2.57 6.43 -7.58
C LYS A 50 -1.28 5.96 -8.24
N GLY A 51 -0.69 4.85 -7.79
CA GLY A 51 0.53 4.30 -8.35
C GLY A 51 1.78 5.15 -8.08
N GLN A 52 2.81 4.97 -8.92
CA GLN A 52 4.11 5.62 -8.75
C GLN A 52 4.04 7.14 -8.89
N VAL A 53 4.70 7.84 -7.98
CA VAL A 53 4.79 9.32 -8.01
C VAL A 53 6.20 9.80 -7.68
N SER A 54 6.48 11.06 -8.04
CA SER A 54 7.72 11.70 -7.59
C SER A 54 7.77 11.80 -6.04
N PRO A 55 8.94 11.66 -5.41
CA PRO A 55 9.03 11.59 -3.95
C PRO A 55 8.58 12.85 -3.19
N ARG A 56 8.61 14.03 -3.79
CA ARG A 56 8.28 15.30 -3.11
C ARG A 56 6.84 15.74 -3.40
N GLY A 57 6.15 16.22 -2.37
CA GLY A 57 4.83 16.85 -2.49
C GLY A 57 3.65 15.93 -2.86
N ASN A 58 3.89 14.65 -3.12
CA ASN A 58 2.87 13.73 -3.64
C ASN A 58 2.50 12.62 -2.65
N ILE A 59 1.23 12.21 -2.74
CA ILE A 59 0.70 10.94 -2.21
C ILE A 59 0.78 9.92 -3.35
N GLY A 60 1.24 8.71 -3.05
CA GLY A 60 1.41 7.64 -4.04
C GLY A 60 2.42 6.58 -3.58
N LEU A 61 2.87 5.76 -4.51
CA LEU A 61 3.98 4.82 -4.33
C LEU A 61 5.31 5.50 -4.63
N VAL A 62 6.28 5.33 -3.73
CA VAL A 62 7.66 5.79 -3.88
C VAL A 62 8.61 4.64 -3.55
N PRO A 63 9.88 4.67 -4.00
CA PRO A 63 10.83 3.61 -3.68
C PRO A 63 10.96 3.39 -2.16
N SER A 64 11.03 2.12 -1.77
CA SER A 64 11.29 1.74 -0.38
C SER A 64 12.79 1.85 -0.04
N GLU A 65 13.06 2.22 1.19
CA GLU A 65 14.38 2.24 1.83
C GLU A 65 14.68 0.97 2.62
N VAL A 66 13.65 0.15 2.89
CA VAL A 66 13.80 -1.12 3.60
C VAL A 66 14.35 -2.16 2.64
N GLU A 67 15.44 -2.82 3.03
CA GLU A 67 16.09 -3.87 2.24
C GLU A 67 15.11 -5.00 1.91
N GLY A 68 15.10 -5.44 0.65
CA GLY A 68 14.19 -6.48 0.16
C GLY A 68 12.76 -6.01 -0.16
N TYR A 69 12.51 -4.70 -0.15
CA TYR A 69 11.24 -4.09 -0.55
C TYR A 69 11.44 -3.08 -1.67
N ASP A 70 10.51 -3.06 -2.62
CA ASP A 70 10.60 -2.23 -3.82
C ASP A 70 9.92 -0.88 -3.63
N TRP A 71 8.72 -0.89 -3.05
CA TRP A 71 7.85 0.30 -2.98
C TRP A 71 7.31 0.50 -1.57
N LYS A 72 7.02 1.76 -1.23
CA LYS A 72 6.23 2.10 -0.06
C LYS A 72 5.12 3.06 -0.40
N SER A 73 4.02 2.94 0.33
CA SER A 73 2.91 3.88 0.24
C SER A 73 3.20 5.12 1.07
N LYS A 74 3.22 6.28 0.40
CA LYS A 74 3.43 7.59 1.01
C LYS A 74 2.10 8.34 1.08
N VAL A 75 1.75 8.78 2.28
CA VAL A 75 0.56 9.59 2.56
C VAL A 75 0.93 10.87 3.31
N LEU A 76 0.13 11.93 3.18
CA LEU A 76 0.37 13.25 3.78
C LEU A 76 -0.61 13.53 4.94
N GLY A 77 -0.19 14.43 5.84
CA GLY A 77 -0.97 14.85 7.00
C GLY A 77 -1.07 13.77 8.08
N LYS A 78 -2.13 13.79 8.89
CA LYS A 78 -2.37 12.79 9.95
C LYS A 78 -2.33 11.36 9.39
N GLY A 79 -1.54 10.49 10.04
CA GLY A 79 -1.25 9.12 9.60
C GLY A 79 -0.10 9.01 8.59
N GLY A 80 0.48 10.14 8.16
CA GLY A 80 1.60 10.19 7.24
C GLY A 80 2.98 9.99 7.87
N ASP A 81 3.05 9.75 9.18
CA ASP A 81 4.22 9.22 9.88
C ASP A 81 4.45 7.76 9.50
N ARG A 82 3.40 7.02 9.12
CA ARG A 82 3.48 5.60 8.79
C ARG A 82 3.71 5.33 7.31
N ARG A 83 4.45 4.27 7.00
CA ARG A 83 4.73 3.79 5.64
C ARG A 83 4.56 2.28 5.57
N PHE A 84 3.68 1.80 4.69
CA PHE A 84 3.59 0.37 4.39
C PHE A 84 4.51 0.04 3.22
N HIS A 85 5.31 -1.00 3.38
CA HIS A 85 6.31 -1.42 2.41
C HIS A 85 5.83 -2.69 1.69
N GLY A 86 5.94 -2.67 0.36
CA GLY A 86 5.58 -3.77 -0.52
C GLY A 86 6.76 -4.18 -1.39
N LYS A 87 6.76 -5.45 -1.77
CA LYS A 87 7.75 -6.06 -2.66
C LYS A 87 7.07 -6.70 -3.86
N ILE A 88 7.73 -6.73 -5.00
CA ILE A 88 7.22 -7.35 -6.21
C ILE A 88 7.50 -8.85 -6.14
N ILE A 89 6.46 -9.66 -6.22
CA ILE A 89 6.52 -11.13 -6.29
C ILE A 89 5.72 -11.55 -7.50
N ASP A 90 6.37 -12.19 -8.49
CA ASP A 90 5.73 -12.65 -9.73
C ASP A 90 4.87 -11.58 -10.43
N GLY A 91 5.34 -10.32 -10.40
CA GLY A 91 4.66 -9.17 -11.00
C GLY A 91 3.55 -8.53 -10.15
N VAL A 92 3.29 -9.04 -8.94
CA VAL A 92 2.33 -8.48 -7.99
C VAL A 92 3.05 -7.68 -6.92
N LEU A 93 2.62 -6.44 -6.68
CA LEU A 93 3.09 -5.66 -5.53
C LEU A 93 2.42 -6.19 -4.26
N HIS A 94 3.15 -7.01 -3.50
CA HIS A 94 2.66 -7.62 -2.27
C HIS A 94 3.09 -6.82 -1.05
N PHE A 95 2.13 -6.42 -0.21
CA PHE A 95 2.38 -5.77 1.08
C PHE A 95 2.21 -6.79 2.22
N PRO A 96 3.30 -7.30 2.83
CA PRO A 96 3.21 -8.37 3.83
C PRO A 96 2.93 -7.89 5.26
N GLY A 97 2.91 -6.58 5.50
CA GLY A 97 2.72 -6.00 6.84
C GLY A 97 3.99 -5.38 7.43
N ILE A 98 4.94 -4.98 6.59
CA ILE A 98 6.09 -4.18 7.04
C ILE A 98 5.71 -2.71 7.09
N LEU A 99 5.94 -2.13 8.27
CA LEU A 99 5.61 -0.77 8.61
C LEU A 99 6.86 -0.06 9.17
N THR A 100 7.12 1.16 8.71
CA THR A 100 8.07 2.08 9.34
C THR A 100 7.37 3.37 9.78
N GLU A 101 7.95 4.04 10.77
CA GLU A 101 7.52 5.36 11.25
C GLU A 101 8.59 6.41 10.89
N HIS A 102 8.16 7.58 10.41
CA HIS A 102 8.96 8.71 9.93
C HIS A 102 8.57 10.01 10.62
#